data_AF-A0A8T5S561-F1
#
_entry.id   AF-A0A8T5S561-F1
#
_cell.length_a   1.000
_cell.length_b   1.000
_cell.length_c   1.000
_cell.angle_alpha   90.00
_cell.angle_beta   90.00
_cell.angle_gamma   90.00
#
_symmetry.space_group_name_H-M   'P 1'
#
loop_
_entity.id
_entity.type
_entity.pdbx_description
1 polymer ?
#
loop_
_entity_poly.entity_id
_entity_poly.type
_entity_poly.pdbx_seq_one_letter_code
_entity_poly.pdbx_strand_id
1 'polypeptide(L)'
;MIKYNIPISTYFKTVFKRVHEGKSPEEELIEMQTPSSDFDSFTKYLVINKFDNYDFDLFAENSLENQFKIYLKQVQSKMSILFFIGLFFPIGLCFIILFQLINVLFLLIFIPFFFSVLNLLFKKFIRNQNYLIGLINDFSRIERKKFEEFITILRSFASNLKSNISPEQAFLKSYNQNKNSISILKKPLKNQISNLINSSYPFRELIEFLKSELNSWRYIIILDAIKNFVDKNAYFSSEKIREILAIIYKHQKLGKKLEIVMKGEKFKIYFFIFLLPVITGAISGFFPFFTIIIHNLEFTGDILNLFFKNPPNLYSIGIIFIVLISSISITSYYFLKLIYNIRKFPFILGSNLIFILIFLISFINIINFI
;
A
#
# COMPACT_ATOMS: atom_id res chain seq x y z
N MET A 1 8.02 -21.65 -50.84
CA MET A 1 7.31 -21.10 -49.66
C MET A 1 8.13 -21.46 -48.42
N ILE A 2 8.87 -20.50 -47.84
CA ILE A 2 9.77 -20.77 -46.72
C ILE A 2 8.93 -20.82 -45.43
N LYS A 3 8.91 -21.97 -44.74
CA LYS A 3 8.20 -22.12 -43.45
C LYS A 3 9.12 -21.67 -42.32
N TYR A 4 8.83 -20.51 -41.73
CA TYR A 4 9.52 -20.01 -40.55
C TYR A 4 8.96 -20.68 -39.28
N ASN A 5 9.83 -21.38 -38.55
CA ASN A 5 9.52 -22.10 -37.30
C ASN A 5 9.88 -21.24 -36.07
N ILE A 6 9.45 -19.98 -36.06
CA ILE A 6 9.65 -19.07 -34.93
C ILE A 6 8.27 -18.94 -34.22
N PRO A 7 8.19 -19.01 -32.87
CA PRO A 7 6.96 -18.88 -32.13
C PRO A 7 6.49 -17.42 -32.13
N ILE A 8 6.00 -16.98 -33.28
CA ILE A 8 5.53 -15.64 -33.55
C ILE A 8 4.00 -15.69 -33.60
N SER A 9 3.34 -14.69 -32.99
CA SER A 9 1.88 -14.56 -33.06
C SER A 9 1.41 -14.55 -34.52
N THR A 10 0.23 -15.10 -34.79
CA THR A 10 -0.34 -15.16 -36.15
C THR A 10 -0.37 -13.80 -36.83
N TYR A 11 -0.58 -12.73 -36.06
CA TYR A 11 -0.56 -11.35 -36.53
C TYR A 11 0.81 -10.91 -37.06
N PHE A 12 1.90 -11.18 -36.33
CA PHE A 12 3.24 -10.83 -36.81
C PHE A 12 3.68 -11.69 -38.01
N LYS A 13 3.17 -12.93 -38.16
CA LYS A 13 3.41 -13.72 -39.38
C LYS A 13 2.82 -13.03 -40.62
N THR A 14 1.67 -12.39 -40.48
CA THR A 14 1.03 -11.61 -41.56
C THR A 14 1.83 -10.35 -41.91
N VAL A 15 2.36 -9.65 -40.89
CA VAL A 15 3.27 -8.51 -41.10
C VAL A 15 4.54 -8.96 -41.84
N PHE A 16 5.18 -10.04 -41.37
CA PHE A 16 6.40 -10.58 -41.96
C PHE A 16 6.22 -11.03 -43.42
N LYS A 17 5.07 -11.65 -43.72
CA LYS A 17 4.69 -12.03 -45.08
C LYS A 17 4.55 -10.81 -45.99
N ARG A 18 3.88 -9.75 -45.53
CA ARG A 18 3.70 -8.50 -46.29
C ARG A 18 5.01 -7.78 -46.57
N VAL A 19 5.94 -7.81 -45.62
CA VAL A 19 7.31 -7.32 -45.82
C VAL A 19 8.02 -8.13 -46.91
N HIS A 20 7.90 -9.46 -46.89
CA HIS A 20 8.47 -10.31 -47.94
C HIS A 20 7.82 -10.10 -49.32
N GLU A 21 6.59 -9.61 -49.36
CA GLU A 21 5.87 -9.23 -50.58
C GLU A 21 6.26 -7.83 -51.10
N GLY A 22 7.24 -7.16 -50.47
CA GLY A 22 7.83 -5.91 -50.95
C GLY A 22 7.33 -4.65 -50.27
N LYS A 23 6.50 -4.76 -49.23
CA LYS A 23 6.12 -3.59 -48.41
C LYS A 23 7.25 -3.16 -47.48
N SER A 24 7.33 -1.86 -47.19
CA SER A 24 8.33 -1.35 -46.27
C SER A 24 8.04 -1.86 -44.84
N PRO A 25 9.03 -2.45 -44.15
CA PRO A 25 8.91 -2.86 -42.75
C PRO A 25 8.46 -1.72 -41.84
N GLU A 26 8.89 -0.50 -42.13
CA GLU A 26 8.62 0.71 -41.36
C GLU A 26 7.13 1.07 -41.36
N GLU A 27 6.47 1.05 -42.53
CA GLU A 27 5.03 1.33 -42.64
C GLU A 27 4.21 0.28 -41.90
N GLU A 28 4.54 -1.00 -42.08
CA GLU A 28 3.83 -2.09 -41.43
C GLU A 28 4.02 -2.11 -39.89
N LEU A 29 5.15 -1.61 -39.39
CA LEU A 29 5.40 -1.45 -37.95
C LEU A 29 4.70 -0.23 -37.34
N ILE A 30 4.52 0.87 -38.09
CA ILE A 30 3.77 2.06 -37.63
C ILE A 30 2.27 1.77 -37.54
N GLU A 31 1.74 1.01 -38.50
CA GLU A 31 0.33 0.61 -38.54
C GLU A 31 -0.02 -0.49 -37.54
N MET A 32 0.99 -1.07 -36.89
CA MET A 32 0.82 -2.10 -35.89
C MET A 32 0.08 -1.54 -34.66
N GLN A 33 -1.06 -2.14 -34.33
CA GLN A 33 -1.76 -1.89 -33.06
C GLN A 33 -1.68 -3.13 -32.19
N THR A 34 -1.14 -2.98 -30.99
CA THR A 34 -1.08 -4.04 -29.99
C THR A 34 -1.95 -3.70 -28.78
N PRO A 35 -2.28 -4.68 -27.92
CA PRO A 35 -2.98 -4.41 -26.67
C PRO A 35 -2.22 -3.48 -25.71
N SER A 36 -0.94 -3.21 -25.97
CA SER A 36 -0.10 -2.32 -25.17
C SER A 36 0.16 -1.02 -25.91
N SER A 37 -0.49 0.07 -25.47
CA SER A 37 -0.24 1.42 -25.98
C SER A 37 1.23 1.85 -25.86
N ASP A 38 1.93 1.32 -24.86
CA ASP A 38 3.33 1.63 -24.58
C ASP A 38 4.24 0.98 -25.63
N PHE A 39 3.94 -0.27 -26.01
CA PHE A 39 4.66 -0.96 -27.08
C PHE A 39 4.44 -0.28 -28.44
N ASP A 40 3.20 0.13 -28.74
CA ASP A 40 2.88 0.83 -29.99
C ASP A 40 3.57 2.20 -30.08
N SER A 41 3.67 2.90 -28.94
CA SER A 41 4.40 4.16 -28.86
C SER A 41 5.91 3.96 -29.06
N PHE A 42 6.45 2.88 -28.49
CA PHE A 42 7.84 2.49 -28.61
C PHE A 42 8.22 2.08 -30.05
N THR A 43 7.41 1.27 -30.73
CA THR A 43 7.65 0.87 -32.13
C THR A 43 7.55 2.06 -33.08
N LYS A 44 6.58 2.96 -32.89
CA LYS A 44 6.51 4.20 -33.68
C LYS A 44 7.75 5.07 -33.49
N TYR A 45 8.23 5.20 -32.25
CA TYR A 45 9.44 5.96 -31.94
C TYR A 45 10.71 5.32 -32.55
N LEU A 46 10.83 3.98 -32.54
CA LEU A 46 11.86 3.20 -33.25
C LEU A 46 11.93 3.55 -34.74
N VAL A 47 10.78 3.51 -35.40
CA VAL A 47 10.70 3.75 -36.84
C VAL A 47 10.99 5.22 -37.18
N ILE A 48 10.43 6.17 -36.42
CA ILE A 48 10.65 7.61 -36.64
C ILE A 48 12.14 7.98 -36.55
N ASN A 49 12.86 7.38 -35.60
CA ASN A 49 14.28 7.66 -35.39
C ASN A 49 15.22 6.79 -36.25
N LYS A 50 14.69 6.05 -37.24
CA LYS A 50 15.47 5.19 -38.14
C LYS A 50 16.40 4.21 -37.42
N PHE A 51 16.03 3.80 -36.21
CA PHE A 51 16.88 2.99 -35.33
C PHE A 51 18.24 3.61 -34.98
N ASP A 52 18.50 4.88 -35.35
CA ASP A 52 19.73 5.60 -35.03
C ASP A 52 19.61 6.29 -33.66
N ASN A 53 20.66 6.17 -32.86
CA ASN A 53 20.78 6.70 -31.49
C ASN A 53 19.57 6.42 -30.59
N TYR A 54 19.50 5.16 -30.15
CA TYR A 54 18.68 4.77 -29.02
C TYR A 54 19.27 5.29 -27.70
N ASP A 55 18.86 6.48 -27.27
CA ASP A 55 18.96 6.86 -25.86
C ASP A 55 17.97 6.00 -25.06
N PHE A 56 18.43 4.82 -24.64
CA PHE A 56 17.71 3.94 -23.69
C PHE A 56 17.29 4.70 -22.40
N ASP A 57 17.90 5.85 -22.13
CA ASP A 57 17.60 6.70 -20.98
C ASP A 57 16.22 7.37 -21.04
N LEU A 58 15.61 7.54 -22.22
CA LEU A 58 14.28 8.15 -22.35
C LEU A 58 13.13 7.21 -21.93
N PHE A 59 13.34 5.90 -21.96
CA PHE A 59 12.40 4.87 -21.48
C PHE A 59 12.80 4.21 -20.16
N ALA A 60 13.89 4.65 -19.53
CA ALA A 60 14.36 4.13 -18.26
C ALA A 60 13.49 4.65 -17.08
N GLU A 61 12.22 4.27 -17.04
CA GLU A 61 11.64 3.94 -15.74
C GLU A 61 12.45 2.78 -15.19
N ASN A 62 13.33 3.07 -14.22
CA ASN A 62 14.13 2.06 -13.53
C ASN A 62 13.24 0.85 -13.22
N SER A 63 13.71 -0.37 -13.48
CA SER A 63 12.98 -1.61 -13.19
C SER A 63 12.41 -1.62 -11.77
N LEU A 64 13.11 -1.00 -10.81
CA LEU A 64 12.68 -0.77 -9.43
C LEU A 64 11.44 0.12 -9.28
N GLU A 65 11.30 1.19 -10.06
CA GLU A 65 10.13 2.06 -10.03
C GLU A 65 8.89 1.34 -10.58
N ASN A 66 9.06 0.57 -11.66
CA ASN A 66 8.01 -0.28 -12.20
C ASN A 66 7.62 -1.40 -11.24
N GLN A 67 8.60 -2.09 -10.66
CA GLN A 67 8.38 -3.06 -9.58
C GLN A 67 7.66 -2.43 -8.40
N PHE A 68 7.96 -1.16 -8.06
CA PHE A 68 7.27 -0.47 -6.98
C PHE A 68 5.82 -0.10 -7.34
N LYS A 69 5.54 0.35 -8.57
CA LYS A 69 4.15 0.57 -9.02
C LYS A 69 3.34 -0.73 -8.99
N ILE A 70 3.94 -1.83 -9.42
CA ILE A 70 3.35 -3.17 -9.33
C ILE A 70 3.09 -3.53 -7.86
N TYR A 71 4.09 -3.31 -6.99
CA TYR A 71 3.95 -3.50 -5.54
C TYR A 71 2.81 -2.66 -4.95
N LEU A 72 2.66 -1.39 -5.33
CA LEU A 72 1.55 -0.55 -4.89
C LEU A 72 0.20 -1.14 -5.26
N LYS A 73 0.03 -1.57 -6.52
CA LYS A 73 -1.20 -2.23 -6.99
C LYS A 73 -1.44 -3.53 -6.23
N GLN A 74 -0.39 -4.31 -5.97
CA GLN A 74 -0.49 -5.55 -5.20
C GLN A 74 -0.88 -5.30 -3.74
N VAL A 75 -0.31 -4.31 -3.06
CA VAL A 75 -0.68 -3.95 -1.69
C VAL A 75 -2.15 -3.57 -1.62
N GLN A 76 -2.61 -2.72 -2.54
CA GLN A 76 -4.02 -2.31 -2.60
C GLN A 76 -4.96 -3.51 -2.87
N SER A 77 -4.63 -4.36 -3.84
CA SER A 77 -5.41 -5.57 -4.14
C SER A 77 -5.46 -6.53 -2.95
N LYS A 78 -4.32 -6.78 -2.31
CA LYS A 78 -4.21 -7.65 -1.13
C LYS A 78 -5.00 -7.11 0.07
N MET A 79 -4.91 -5.80 0.35
CA MET A 79 -5.73 -5.11 1.35
C MET A 79 -7.23 -5.28 1.03
N SER A 80 -7.61 -5.09 -0.23
CA SER A 80 -9.01 -5.22 -0.67
C SER A 80 -9.55 -6.64 -0.47
N ILE A 81 -8.75 -7.69 -0.69
CA ILE A 81 -9.15 -9.08 -0.44
C ILE A 81 -9.42 -9.32 1.05
N LEU A 82 -8.51 -8.88 1.91
CA LEU A 82 -8.68 -9.04 3.36
C LEU A 82 -9.90 -8.25 3.86
N PHE A 83 -10.07 -7.06 3.30
CA PHE A 83 -11.21 -6.20 3.54
C PHE A 83 -12.54 -6.87 3.10
N PHE A 84 -12.59 -7.42 1.89
CA PHE A 84 -13.75 -8.14 1.36
C PHE A 84 -14.15 -9.31 2.26
N ILE A 85 -13.19 -10.18 2.61
CA ILE A 85 -13.47 -11.35 3.45
C ILE A 85 -13.91 -10.94 4.86
N GLY A 86 -13.27 -9.92 5.44
CA GLY A 86 -13.64 -9.39 6.75
C GLY A 86 -15.06 -8.80 6.78
N LEU A 87 -15.50 -8.16 5.70
CA LEU A 87 -16.84 -7.54 5.64
C LEU A 87 -17.95 -8.54 5.30
N PHE A 88 -17.73 -9.37 4.27
CA PHE A 88 -18.78 -10.24 3.75
C PHE A 88 -19.01 -11.47 4.63
N PHE A 89 -18.03 -11.90 5.42
CA PHE A 89 -18.21 -13.07 6.27
C PHE A 89 -19.26 -12.86 7.39
N PRO A 90 -19.20 -11.79 8.22
CA PRO A 90 -20.25 -11.54 9.22
C PRO A 90 -21.62 -11.29 8.60
N ILE A 91 -21.69 -10.61 7.45
CA ILE A 91 -22.95 -10.37 6.73
C ILE A 91 -23.52 -11.68 6.18
N GLY A 92 -22.68 -12.51 5.57
CA GLY A 92 -23.06 -13.84 5.07
C GLY A 92 -23.56 -14.74 6.20
N LEU A 93 -22.90 -14.69 7.37
CA LEU A 93 -23.39 -15.39 8.56
C LEU A 93 -24.79 -14.92 8.97
N CYS A 94 -25.08 -13.61 8.93
CA CYS A 94 -26.43 -13.13 9.20
C CYS A 94 -27.47 -13.77 8.26
N PHE A 95 -27.19 -13.88 6.95
CA PHE A 95 -28.12 -14.52 6.02
C PHE A 95 -28.29 -16.01 6.29
N ILE A 96 -27.20 -16.74 6.55
CA ILE A 96 -27.26 -18.17 6.89
C ILE A 96 -28.11 -18.40 8.14
N ILE A 97 -27.97 -17.52 9.14
CA ILE A 97 -28.74 -17.53 10.38
C ILE A 97 -30.23 -17.24 10.09
N LEU A 98 -30.54 -16.19 9.32
CA LEU A 98 -31.92 -15.80 8.99
C LEU A 98 -32.70 -16.93 8.32
N PHE A 99 -32.06 -17.68 7.42
CA PHE A 99 -32.71 -18.79 6.72
C PHE A 99 -32.67 -20.12 7.49
N GLN A 100 -32.17 -20.13 8.73
CA GLN A 100 -32.02 -21.34 9.57
C GLN A 100 -31.40 -22.54 8.85
N LEU A 101 -30.50 -22.29 7.89
CA LEU A 101 -29.93 -23.35 7.04
C LEU A 101 -29.03 -24.31 7.83
N ILE A 102 -28.65 -23.94 9.06
CA ILE A 102 -27.64 -24.62 9.85
C ILE A 102 -28.10 -24.69 11.31
N ASN A 103 -27.76 -25.80 11.98
CA ASN A 103 -27.95 -25.95 13.42
C ASN A 103 -27.19 -24.84 14.19
N VAL A 104 -27.88 -24.20 15.13
CA VAL A 104 -27.37 -23.08 15.91
C VAL A 104 -26.07 -23.42 16.65
N LEU A 105 -25.93 -24.64 17.18
CA LEU A 105 -24.69 -25.06 17.86
C LEU A 105 -23.48 -25.10 16.92
N PHE A 106 -23.70 -25.48 15.65
CA PHE A 106 -22.65 -25.53 14.65
C PHE A 106 -22.11 -24.12 14.31
N LEU A 107 -22.88 -23.06 14.56
CA LEU A 107 -22.44 -21.68 14.32
C LEU A 107 -21.19 -21.30 15.13
N LEU A 108 -20.99 -21.91 16.30
CA LEU A 108 -19.82 -21.64 17.14
C LEU A 108 -18.51 -22.01 16.44
N ILE A 109 -18.52 -22.98 15.53
CA ILE A 109 -17.33 -23.41 14.76
C ILE A 109 -16.87 -22.32 13.78
N PHE A 110 -17.78 -21.43 13.34
CA PHE A 110 -17.42 -20.34 12.44
C PHE A 110 -16.49 -19.30 13.09
N ILE A 111 -16.52 -19.15 14.43
CA ILE A 111 -15.63 -18.21 15.14
C ILE A 111 -14.15 -18.58 14.96
N PRO A 112 -13.68 -19.77 15.39
CA PRO A 112 -12.27 -20.15 15.21
C PRO A 112 -11.89 -20.30 13.73
N PHE A 113 -12.81 -20.76 12.89
CA PHE A 113 -12.59 -20.83 11.44
C PHE A 113 -12.30 -19.45 10.85
N PHE A 114 -13.16 -18.47 11.13
CA PHE A 114 -13.01 -17.10 10.62
C PHE A 114 -11.73 -16.44 11.10
N PHE A 115 -11.42 -16.59 12.38
CA PHE A 115 -10.17 -16.11 12.95
C PHE A 115 -8.96 -16.70 12.21
N SER A 116 -8.97 -18.02 11.97
CA SER A 116 -7.88 -18.71 11.27
C SER A 116 -7.71 -18.21 9.82
N VAL A 117 -8.82 -18.08 9.07
CA VAL A 117 -8.81 -17.57 7.68
C VAL A 117 -8.22 -16.16 7.62
N LEU A 118 -8.72 -15.23 8.44
CA LEU A 118 -8.18 -13.87 8.46
C LEU A 118 -6.72 -13.83 8.91
N ASN A 119 -6.31 -14.67 9.86
CA ASN A 119 -4.92 -14.75 10.28
C ASN A 119 -3.98 -15.22 9.17
N LEU A 120 -4.39 -16.26 8.43
CA LEU A 120 -3.62 -16.80 7.31
C LEU A 120 -3.46 -15.76 6.20
N LEU A 121 -4.55 -15.09 5.83
CA LEU A 121 -4.54 -14.04 4.81
C LEU A 121 -3.68 -12.85 5.26
N PHE A 122 -3.82 -12.41 6.51
CA PHE A 122 -3.02 -11.33 7.09
C PHE A 122 -1.52 -11.64 7.01
N LYS A 123 -1.11 -12.84 7.46
CA LYS A 123 0.29 -13.29 7.42
C LYS A 123 0.82 -13.40 5.98
N LYS A 124 0.02 -13.91 5.05
CA LYS A 124 0.41 -14.10 3.65
C LYS A 124 0.59 -12.77 2.91
N PHE A 125 -0.23 -11.77 3.22
CA PHE A 125 -0.31 -10.55 2.42
C PHE A 125 0.45 -9.34 2.98
N ILE A 126 0.67 -9.28 4.29
CA ILE A 126 1.30 -8.14 4.97
C ILE A 126 2.69 -8.55 5.44
N ARG A 127 3.53 -8.98 4.50
CA ARG A 127 4.96 -9.10 4.72
C ARG A 127 5.60 -7.92 4.00
N ASN A 128 6.07 -6.93 4.77
CA ASN A 128 6.67 -5.72 4.23
C ASN A 128 7.95 -6.07 3.46
N GLN A 129 8.01 -5.74 2.18
CA GLN A 129 9.26 -5.70 1.44
C GLN A 129 9.41 -4.28 0.91
N ASN A 130 10.19 -3.46 1.62
CA ASN A 130 10.44 -2.08 1.22
C ASN A 130 11.70 -2.07 0.34
N TYR A 131 11.52 -1.82 -0.96
CA TYR A 131 12.60 -1.91 -1.95
C TYR A 131 13.24 -0.57 -2.34
N LEU A 132 12.64 0.58 -2.00
CA LEU A 132 13.12 1.89 -2.48
C LEU A 132 13.85 2.72 -1.42
N ILE A 133 15.02 3.24 -1.80
CA ILE A 133 15.90 4.09 -0.97
C ILE A 133 15.20 5.37 -0.49
N GLY A 134 14.26 5.92 -1.26
CA GLY A 134 13.55 7.16 -0.91
C GLY A 134 12.32 6.98 -0.01
N LEU A 135 11.97 5.75 0.36
CA LEU A 135 10.84 5.47 1.26
C LEU A 135 11.29 5.55 2.72
N ILE A 136 10.45 6.13 3.57
CA ILE A 136 10.65 6.20 5.02
C ILE A 136 9.71 5.20 5.66
N ASN A 137 10.28 4.11 6.19
CA ASN A 137 9.56 2.91 6.62
C ASN A 137 8.49 3.17 7.69
N ASP A 138 8.66 4.19 8.53
CA ASP A 138 7.85 4.36 9.75
C ASP A 138 6.91 5.55 9.72
N PHE A 139 6.80 6.29 8.60
CA PHE A 139 6.10 7.58 8.54
C PHE A 139 6.48 8.55 9.68
N SER A 140 7.58 8.31 10.40
CA SER A 140 7.92 9.09 11.58
C SER A 140 8.31 10.49 11.11
N ARG A 141 7.60 11.49 11.65
CA ARG A 141 7.76 12.89 11.22
C ARG A 141 9.21 13.37 11.42
N ILE A 142 9.89 12.82 12.42
CA ILE A 142 11.28 13.13 12.76
C ILE A 142 12.23 12.56 11.70
N GLU A 143 12.13 11.28 11.36
CA GLU A 143 13.00 10.65 10.36
C GLU A 143 12.78 11.25 8.96
N ARG A 144 11.53 11.58 8.64
CA ARG A 144 11.21 12.30 7.40
C ARG A 144 11.90 13.66 7.33
N LYS A 145 11.80 14.44 8.40
CA LYS A 145 12.44 15.75 8.48
C LYS A 145 13.97 15.61 8.43
N LYS A 146 14.55 14.63 9.12
CA LYS A 146 15.99 14.30 9.06
C LYS A 146 16.44 13.99 7.63
N PHE A 147 15.67 13.18 6.90
CA PHE A 147 15.97 12.84 5.51
C PHE A 147 15.82 14.05 4.57
N GLU A 148 14.78 14.87 4.72
CA GLU A 148 14.59 16.10 3.94
C GLU A 148 15.73 17.11 4.17
N GLU A 149 16.19 17.27 5.42
CA GLU A 149 17.37 18.10 5.75
C GLU A 149 18.64 17.54 5.07
N PHE A 150 18.86 16.22 5.10
CA PHE A 150 19.99 15.57 4.44
C PHE A 150 20.01 15.80 2.93
N ILE A 151 18.87 15.62 2.26
CA ILE A 151 18.73 15.86 0.82
C ILE A 151 18.97 17.33 0.46
N THR A 152 18.57 18.26 1.32
CA THR A 152 18.81 19.70 1.14
C THR A 152 20.30 20.01 1.17
N ILE A 153 21.04 19.46 2.14
CA ILE A 153 22.50 19.58 2.22
C ILE A 153 23.17 19.01 0.96
N LEU A 154 22.74 17.83 0.50
CA LEU A 154 23.31 17.21 -0.70
C LEU A 154 23.05 18.04 -1.97
N ARG A 155 21.88 18.67 -2.09
CA ARG A 155 21.56 19.53 -3.23
C ARG A 155 22.48 20.75 -3.29
N SER A 156 22.66 21.44 -2.18
CA SER A 156 23.59 22.58 -2.09
C SER A 156 25.04 22.13 -2.27
N PHE A 157 25.42 20.96 -1.74
CA PHE A 157 26.74 20.38 -1.92
C PHE A 157 27.06 20.13 -3.40
N ALA A 158 26.14 19.47 -4.13
CA ALA A 158 26.28 19.27 -5.57
C ALA A 158 26.39 20.60 -6.32
N SER A 159 25.58 21.61 -5.96
CA SER A 159 25.67 22.93 -6.58
C SER A 159 27.04 23.59 -6.38
N ASN A 160 27.61 23.49 -5.18
CA ASN A 160 28.93 24.07 -4.88
C ASN A 160 30.07 23.28 -5.55
N LEU A 161 29.96 21.95 -5.66
CA LEU A 161 30.92 21.13 -6.41
C LEU A 161 30.96 21.47 -7.90
N LYS A 162 29.82 21.89 -8.49
CA LYS A 162 29.77 22.30 -9.90
C LYS A 162 30.67 23.50 -10.20
N SER A 163 30.91 24.36 -9.21
CA SER A 163 31.85 25.48 -9.30
C SER A 163 33.32 25.04 -9.22
N ASN A 164 33.60 23.74 -9.32
CA ASN A 164 34.94 23.13 -9.31
C ASN A 164 35.75 23.39 -8.03
N ILE A 165 35.05 23.48 -6.90
CA ILE A 165 35.60 23.70 -5.56
C ILE A 165 35.86 22.34 -4.89
N SER A 166 36.83 22.28 -3.97
CA SER A 166 37.10 21.04 -3.22
C SER A 166 35.89 20.54 -2.43
N PRO A 167 35.76 19.23 -2.22
CA PRO A 167 34.62 18.63 -1.50
C PRO A 167 34.43 19.17 -0.08
N GLU A 168 35.51 19.39 0.65
CA GLU A 168 35.50 19.95 1.99
C GLU A 168 34.88 21.36 1.99
N GLN A 169 35.37 22.23 1.09
CA GLN A 169 34.88 23.59 0.96
C GLN A 169 33.44 23.64 0.44
N ALA A 170 33.09 22.77 -0.51
CA ALA A 170 31.75 22.67 -1.06
C ALA A 170 30.72 22.23 0.01
N PHE A 171 31.12 21.30 0.89
CA PHE A 171 30.28 20.83 2.00
C PHE A 171 30.13 21.90 3.08
N LEU A 172 31.22 22.58 3.45
CA LEU A 172 31.18 23.72 4.39
C LEU A 172 30.27 24.84 3.89
N LYS A 173 30.38 25.22 2.61
CA LYS A 173 29.48 26.19 1.97
C LYS A 173 28.02 25.71 2.01
N SER A 174 27.78 24.43 1.73
CA SER A 174 26.43 23.84 1.79
C SER A 174 25.82 23.90 3.19
N TYR A 175 26.60 23.57 4.23
CA TYR A 175 26.15 23.65 5.61
C TYR A 175 25.81 25.07 6.02
N ASN A 176 26.65 26.04 5.65
CA ASN A 176 26.42 27.46 5.97
C ASN A 176 25.19 28.03 5.27
N GLN A 177 25.00 27.72 3.98
CA GLN A 177 23.81 28.12 3.20
C GLN A 177 22.51 27.59 3.83
N ASN A 178 22.54 26.38 4.39
CA ASN A 178 21.36 25.70 4.91
C ASN A 178 21.25 25.73 6.44
N LYS A 179 22.08 26.51 7.14
CA LYS A 179 22.20 26.48 8.62
C LYS A 179 20.88 26.68 9.36
N ASN A 180 19.95 27.42 8.77
CA ASN A 180 18.63 27.70 9.33
C ASN A 180 17.59 26.62 9.00
N SER A 181 17.77 25.86 7.91
CA SER A 181 16.85 24.79 7.49
C SER A 181 17.17 23.43 8.12
N ILE A 182 18.39 23.22 8.62
CA ILE A 182 18.89 21.92 9.14
C ILE A 182 18.74 21.73 10.66
N SER A 183 17.54 21.90 11.19
CA SER A 183 17.31 21.88 12.65
C SER A 183 17.75 20.59 13.37
N ILE A 184 17.56 19.42 12.77
CA ILE A 184 17.88 18.11 13.36
C ILE A 184 19.35 17.77 13.14
N LEU A 185 19.85 17.96 11.92
CA LEU A 185 21.22 17.61 11.55
C LEU A 185 22.28 18.60 12.07
N LYS A 186 21.88 19.80 12.51
CA LYS A 186 22.79 20.79 13.06
C LYS A 186 23.61 20.29 14.25
N LYS A 187 22.99 19.57 15.18
CA LYS A 187 23.66 19.06 16.39
C LYS A 187 24.75 18.02 16.07
N PRO A 188 24.48 16.93 15.32
CA PRO A 188 25.51 15.95 14.97
C PRO A 188 26.58 16.53 14.04
N LEU A 189 26.25 17.50 13.19
CA LEU A 189 27.21 18.10 12.26
C LEU A 189 28.13 19.16 12.90
N LYS A 190 27.72 19.83 13.98
CA LYS A 190 28.41 21.01 14.51
C LYS A 190 29.91 20.78 14.77
N ASN A 191 30.26 19.68 15.43
CA ASN A 191 31.65 19.37 15.79
C ASN A 191 32.49 19.00 14.55
N GLN A 192 31.88 18.37 13.56
CA GLN A 192 32.59 18.01 12.32
C GLN A 192 32.80 19.21 11.40
N ILE A 193 31.86 20.16 11.41
CA ILE A 193 32.04 21.42 10.67
C ILE A 193 33.19 22.23 11.27
N SER A 194 33.33 22.32 12.59
CA SER A 194 34.50 22.97 13.21
C SER A 194 35.82 22.29 12.83
N ASN A 195 35.81 20.97 12.75
CA ASN A 195 36.98 20.19 12.33
C ASN A 195 37.35 20.42 10.85
N LEU A 196 36.35 20.44 9.96
CA LEU A 196 36.55 20.78 8.54
C LEU A 196 37.07 22.21 8.35
N ILE A 197 36.58 23.18 9.14
CA ILE A 197 37.07 24.57 9.10
C ILE A 197 38.55 24.64 9.48
N ASN A 198 38.95 23.85 10.49
CA ASN A 198 40.33 23.78 10.96
C ASN A 198 41.24 22.91 10.06
N SER A 199 40.71 22.40 8.93
CA SER A 199 41.41 21.47 8.02
C SER A 199 41.97 20.23 8.70
N SER A 200 41.41 19.83 9.84
CA SER A 200 41.95 18.73 10.65
C SER A 200 41.52 17.35 10.16
N TYR A 201 40.56 17.28 9.23
CA TYR A 201 39.98 16.02 8.73
C TYR A 201 39.64 16.09 7.24
N PRO A 202 39.96 15.05 6.44
CA PRO A 202 39.54 14.97 5.04
C PRO A 202 38.04 14.69 4.91
N PHE A 203 37.44 15.08 3.77
CA PHE A 203 36.01 14.86 3.51
C PHE A 203 35.58 13.38 3.64
N ARG A 204 36.50 12.44 3.38
CA ARG A 204 36.25 11.00 3.53
C ARG A 204 35.91 10.60 4.96
N GLU A 205 36.56 11.20 5.96
CA GLU A 205 36.32 10.90 7.38
C GLU A 205 35.00 11.49 7.87
N LEU A 206 34.61 12.66 7.34
CA LEU A 206 33.27 13.22 7.55
C LEU A 206 32.18 12.26 7.05
N ILE A 207 32.38 11.63 5.89
CA ILE A 207 31.43 10.65 5.35
C ILE A 207 31.26 9.46 6.30
N GLU A 208 32.35 8.89 6.82
CA GLU A 208 32.28 7.75 7.74
C GLU A 208 31.57 8.11 9.05
N PHE A 209 31.83 9.31 9.59
CA PHE A 209 31.08 9.84 10.73
C PHE A 209 29.60 10.00 10.44
N LEU A 210 29.24 10.56 9.26
CA LEU A 210 27.84 10.70 8.87
C LEU A 210 27.13 9.35 8.76
N LYS A 211 27.83 8.30 8.30
CA LYS A 211 27.26 6.94 8.26
C LYS A 211 26.94 6.42 9.66
N SER A 212 27.85 6.57 10.62
CA SER A 212 27.66 6.09 11.98
C SER A 212 26.54 6.84 12.71
N GLU A 213 26.49 8.18 12.59
CA GLU A 213 25.47 9.02 13.23
C GLU A 213 24.07 8.85 12.62
N LEU A 214 23.98 8.71 11.29
CA LEU A 214 22.68 8.62 10.63
C LEU A 214 22.05 7.23 10.77
N ASN A 215 22.86 6.18 10.97
CA ASN A 215 22.49 4.79 11.31
C ASN A 215 21.25 4.26 10.55
N SER A 216 21.18 4.50 9.24
CA SER A 216 20.18 3.89 8.36
C SER A 216 20.85 3.45 7.07
N TRP A 217 20.50 2.25 6.60
CA TRP A 217 21.00 1.66 5.36
C TRP A 217 20.89 2.63 4.17
N ARG A 218 19.84 3.47 4.15
CA ARG A 218 19.59 4.47 3.10
C ARG A 218 20.68 5.54 3.04
N TYR A 219 21.04 6.12 4.18
CA TYR A 219 22.11 7.12 4.25
C TYR A 219 23.45 6.47 3.90
N ILE A 220 23.70 5.25 4.38
CA ILE A 220 24.93 4.51 4.12
C ILE A 220 25.15 4.33 2.62
N ILE A 221 24.16 3.80 1.88
CA ILE A 221 24.26 3.60 0.43
C ILE A 221 24.53 4.92 -0.31
N ILE A 222 23.80 5.99 0.04
CA ILE A 222 23.98 7.30 -0.62
C ILE A 222 25.38 7.84 -0.34
N LEU A 223 25.84 7.77 0.91
CA LEU A 223 27.14 8.27 1.34
C LEU A 223 28.30 7.45 0.75
N ASP A 224 28.15 6.13 0.62
CA ASP A 224 29.11 5.26 -0.08
C ASP A 224 29.24 5.63 -1.56
N ALA A 225 28.11 5.86 -2.24
CA ALA A 225 28.14 6.31 -3.64
C ALA A 225 28.85 7.67 -3.76
N ILE A 226 28.53 8.64 -2.89
CA ILE A 226 29.17 9.96 -2.88
C ILE A 226 30.67 9.84 -2.69
N LYS A 227 31.12 9.05 -1.70
CA LYS A 227 32.54 8.81 -1.42
C LYS A 227 33.30 8.39 -2.68
N ASN A 228 32.75 7.46 -3.44
CA ASN A 228 33.37 6.93 -4.66
C ASN A 228 33.42 7.95 -5.82
N PHE A 229 32.52 8.93 -5.85
CA PHE A 229 32.53 9.95 -6.91
C PHE A 229 33.51 11.08 -6.62
N VAL A 230 33.57 11.47 -5.35
CA VAL A 230 34.32 12.63 -4.87
C VAL A 230 35.83 12.48 -5.10
N ASP A 231 36.34 11.24 -5.14
CA ASP A 231 37.74 10.95 -5.45
C ASP A 231 38.12 11.17 -6.94
N LYS A 232 37.15 11.43 -7.83
CA LYS A 232 37.40 11.57 -9.28
C LYS A 232 37.58 13.02 -9.72
N ASN A 233 36.48 13.79 -9.74
CA ASN A 233 36.43 15.17 -10.19
C ASN A 233 35.20 15.86 -9.58
N ALA A 234 35.32 17.11 -9.13
CA ALA A 234 34.25 17.86 -8.50
C ALA A 234 33.02 18.07 -9.41
N TYR A 235 33.24 18.41 -10.68
CA TYR A 235 32.17 18.56 -11.68
C TYR A 235 31.45 17.22 -11.94
N PHE A 236 32.21 16.14 -12.16
CA PHE A 236 31.64 14.80 -12.33
C PHE A 236 30.83 14.37 -11.10
N SER A 237 31.36 14.61 -9.91
CA SER A 237 30.68 14.33 -8.64
C SER A 237 29.38 15.11 -8.51
N SER A 238 29.37 16.39 -8.90
CA SER A 238 28.16 17.21 -8.90
C SER A 238 27.05 16.59 -9.73
N GLU A 239 27.35 16.19 -10.97
CA GLU A 239 26.35 15.60 -11.87
C GLU A 239 25.88 14.23 -11.36
N LYS A 240 26.77 13.37 -10.84
CA LYS A 240 26.37 12.08 -10.24
C LYS A 240 25.55 12.23 -8.97
N ILE A 241 25.84 13.21 -8.12
CA ILE A 241 25.02 13.51 -6.94
C ILE A 241 23.64 14.01 -7.38
N ARG A 242 23.55 14.83 -8.43
CA ARG A 242 22.25 15.27 -8.99
C ARG A 242 21.43 14.12 -9.56
N GLU A 243 22.05 13.17 -10.25
CA GLU A 243 21.38 11.95 -10.71
C GLU A 243 20.77 11.17 -9.52
N ILE A 244 21.54 10.97 -8.44
CA ILE A 244 21.03 10.35 -7.20
C ILE A 244 19.85 11.15 -6.64
N LEU A 245 19.96 12.48 -6.55
CA LEU A 245 18.89 13.33 -6.03
C LEU A 245 17.62 13.25 -6.89
N ALA A 246 17.76 13.13 -8.22
CA ALA A 246 16.63 12.96 -9.13
C ALA A 246 15.92 11.62 -8.88
N ILE A 247 16.66 10.53 -8.71
CA ILE A 247 16.12 9.21 -8.36
C ILE A 247 15.42 9.25 -6.99
N ILE A 248 16.04 9.86 -5.99
CA ILE A 248 15.43 10.01 -4.65
C ILE A 248 14.13 10.81 -4.74
N TYR A 249 14.09 11.88 -5.54
CA TYR A 249 12.88 12.67 -5.74
C TYR A 249 11.75 11.84 -6.38
N LYS A 250 12.05 11.03 -7.41
CA LYS A 250 11.10 10.07 -8.00
C LYS A 250 10.58 9.09 -6.93
N HIS A 251 11.47 8.50 -6.13
CA HIS A 251 11.10 7.60 -5.04
C HIS A 251 10.22 8.28 -3.97
N GLN A 252 10.53 9.54 -3.59
CA GLN A 252 9.70 10.32 -2.66
C GLN A 252 8.30 10.60 -3.23
N LYS A 253 8.19 10.87 -4.54
CA LYS A 253 6.89 11.05 -5.22
C LYS A 253 6.07 9.77 -5.17
N LEU A 254 6.69 8.61 -5.39
CA LEU A 254 6.06 7.30 -5.24
C LEU A 254 5.66 7.02 -3.78
N GLY A 255 6.49 7.40 -2.82
CA GLY A 255 6.17 7.33 -1.38
C GLY A 255 4.97 8.19 -1.00
N LYS A 256 4.86 9.41 -1.53
CA LYS A 256 3.67 10.27 -1.35
C LYS A 256 2.41 9.62 -1.92
N LYS A 257 2.49 8.97 -3.09
CA LYS A 257 1.37 8.20 -3.65
C LYS A 257 0.95 7.05 -2.73
N LEU A 258 1.91 6.29 -2.19
CA LEU A 258 1.63 5.27 -1.18
C LEU A 258 0.94 5.85 0.06
N GLU A 259 1.42 6.99 0.56
CA GLU A 259 0.84 7.67 1.73
C GLU A 259 -0.63 8.04 1.47
N ILE A 260 -0.95 8.56 0.28
CA ILE A 260 -2.32 8.89 -0.13
C ILE A 260 -3.19 7.63 -0.19
N VAL A 261 -2.71 6.55 -0.82
CA VAL A 261 -3.43 5.27 -0.88
C VAL A 261 -3.69 4.74 0.53
N MET A 262 -2.67 4.71 1.40
CA MET A 262 -2.81 4.27 2.79
C MET A 262 -3.78 5.13 3.60
N LYS A 263 -3.85 6.46 3.35
CA LYS A 263 -4.86 7.33 3.95
C LYS A 263 -6.27 6.98 3.46
N GLY A 264 -6.43 6.73 2.17
CA GLY A 264 -7.69 6.25 1.58
C GLY A 264 -8.16 4.93 2.20
N GLU A 265 -7.25 3.95 2.33
CA GLU A 265 -7.55 2.66 2.96
C GLU A 265 -7.87 2.82 4.46
N LYS A 266 -7.17 3.71 5.18
CA LYS A 266 -7.51 4.05 6.58
C LYS A 266 -8.93 4.59 6.71
N PHE A 267 -9.33 5.51 5.84
CA PHE A 267 -10.69 6.06 5.84
C PHE A 267 -11.73 4.96 5.62
N LYS A 268 -11.55 4.11 4.59
CA LYS A 268 -12.44 2.97 4.35
C LYS A 268 -12.55 2.09 5.58
N ILE A 269 -11.42 1.68 6.17
CA ILE A 269 -11.41 0.82 7.35
C ILE A 269 -12.19 1.42 8.51
N TYR A 270 -12.00 2.71 8.83
CA TYR A 270 -12.79 3.35 9.89
C TYR A 270 -14.28 3.41 9.57
N PHE A 271 -14.62 3.76 8.33
CA PHE A 271 -16.01 3.77 7.87
C PHE A 271 -16.67 2.40 8.05
N PHE A 272 -15.96 1.31 7.73
CA PHE A 272 -16.50 -0.04 7.84
C PHE A 272 -16.50 -0.62 9.25
N ILE A 273 -15.56 -0.25 10.12
CA ILE A 273 -15.62 -0.58 11.56
C ILE A 273 -16.89 -0.01 12.19
N PHE A 274 -17.38 1.13 11.68
CA PHE A 274 -18.65 1.73 12.10
C PHE A 274 -19.86 1.10 11.40
N LEU A 275 -19.82 0.95 10.07
CA LEU A 275 -20.96 0.48 9.28
C LEU A 275 -21.30 -1.01 9.50
N LEU A 276 -20.29 -1.87 9.66
CA LEU A 276 -20.49 -3.31 9.78
C LEU A 276 -21.36 -3.69 10.99
N PRO A 277 -21.09 -3.18 12.22
CA PRO A 277 -21.98 -3.34 13.38
C PRO A 277 -23.42 -2.91 13.13
N VAL A 278 -23.63 -1.82 12.39
CA VAL A 278 -24.96 -1.28 12.07
C VAL A 278 -25.74 -2.27 11.21
N ILE A 279 -25.14 -2.69 10.08
CA ILE A 279 -25.79 -3.61 9.14
C ILE A 279 -26.04 -4.96 9.81
N THR A 280 -25.01 -5.54 10.43
CA THR A 280 -25.12 -6.88 11.05
C THR A 280 -26.06 -6.87 12.26
N GLY A 281 -26.01 -5.83 13.10
CA GLY A 281 -26.91 -5.65 14.24
C GLY A 281 -28.36 -5.51 13.82
N ALA A 282 -28.63 -4.70 12.79
CA ALA A 282 -29.98 -4.54 12.25
C ALA A 282 -30.51 -5.87 11.70
N ILE A 283 -29.79 -6.49 10.76
CA ILE A 283 -30.21 -7.75 10.10
C ILE A 283 -30.43 -8.87 11.11
N SER A 284 -29.50 -9.04 12.06
CA SER A 284 -29.62 -10.09 13.07
C SER A 284 -30.70 -9.84 14.11
N GLY A 285 -31.05 -8.57 14.39
CA GLY A 285 -32.22 -8.23 15.20
C GLY A 285 -33.53 -8.74 14.60
N PHE A 286 -33.59 -8.88 13.26
CA PHE A 286 -34.74 -9.48 12.54
C PHE A 286 -34.86 -10.99 12.64
N PHE A 287 -33.90 -11.68 13.25
CA PHE A 287 -33.90 -13.14 13.32
C PHE A 287 -35.21 -13.74 13.87
N PRO A 288 -35.79 -13.28 15.00
CA PRO A 288 -37.01 -13.88 15.54
C PRO A 288 -38.16 -13.87 14.52
N PHE A 289 -38.34 -12.75 13.82
CA PHE A 289 -39.37 -12.61 12.79
C PHE A 289 -39.22 -13.63 11.66
N PHE A 290 -37.99 -13.81 11.15
CA PHE A 290 -37.71 -14.79 10.09
C PHE A 290 -37.94 -16.23 10.57
N THR A 291 -37.57 -16.57 11.81
CA THR A 291 -37.82 -17.91 12.35
C THR A 291 -39.32 -18.23 12.41
N ILE A 292 -40.16 -17.24 12.72
CA ILE A 292 -41.62 -17.41 12.77
C ILE A 292 -42.17 -17.62 11.37
N ILE A 293 -41.72 -16.83 10.39
CA ILE A 293 -42.16 -16.97 9.00
C ILE A 293 -41.82 -18.37 8.47
N ILE A 294 -40.57 -18.80 8.62
CA ILE A 294 -40.08 -20.06 8.04
C ILE A 294 -40.78 -21.27 8.68
N HIS A 295 -40.94 -21.29 10.00
CA HIS A 295 -41.61 -22.41 10.68
C HIS A 295 -43.12 -22.47 10.46
N ASN A 296 -43.75 -21.37 10.02
CA ASN A 296 -45.20 -21.28 9.85
C ASN A 296 -45.61 -21.00 8.40
N LEU A 297 -44.77 -21.34 7.41
CA LEU A 297 -45.08 -21.19 5.98
C LEU A 297 -46.39 -21.88 5.56
N GLU A 298 -46.88 -22.86 6.33
CA GLU A 298 -48.12 -23.60 6.09
C GLU A 298 -49.33 -23.08 6.89
N PHE A 299 -49.18 -22.06 7.74
CA PHE A 299 -50.22 -21.63 8.69
C PHE A 299 -50.98 -20.39 8.21
N THR A 300 -52.30 -20.50 7.99
CA THR A 300 -53.20 -19.40 7.57
C THR A 300 -53.88 -18.68 8.75
N GLY A 301 -53.24 -18.64 9.93
CA GLY A 301 -53.82 -18.08 11.17
C GLY A 301 -53.16 -16.79 11.64
N ASP A 302 -53.74 -16.17 12.67
CA ASP A 302 -53.26 -14.91 13.29
C ASP A 302 -51.82 -15.04 13.82
N ILE A 303 -50.93 -14.15 13.36
CA ILE A 303 -49.49 -14.12 13.66
C ILE A 303 -49.23 -13.99 15.17
N LEU A 304 -50.08 -13.23 15.89
CA LEU A 304 -50.03 -13.04 17.35
C LEU A 304 -50.19 -14.35 18.14
N ASN A 305 -51.12 -15.23 17.73
CA ASN A 305 -51.38 -16.50 18.41
C ASN A 305 -50.25 -17.53 18.19
N LEU A 306 -49.46 -17.39 17.12
CA LEU A 306 -48.29 -18.22 16.84
C LEU A 306 -47.11 -17.87 17.75
N PHE A 307 -46.93 -16.60 18.09
CA PHE A 307 -45.82 -16.14 18.94
C PHE A 307 -45.94 -16.65 20.39
N PHE A 308 -47.16 -16.61 20.95
CA PHE A 308 -47.41 -17.15 22.30
C PHE A 308 -47.25 -18.67 22.38
N LYS A 309 -47.50 -19.39 21.27
CA LYS A 309 -47.35 -20.85 21.21
C LYS A 309 -45.91 -21.29 20.98
N ASN A 310 -45.14 -20.55 20.18
CA ASN A 310 -43.76 -20.86 19.83
C ASN A 310 -42.84 -19.63 20.04
N PRO A 311 -42.55 -19.26 21.30
CA PRO A 311 -41.65 -18.14 21.58
C PRO A 311 -40.24 -18.43 21.04
N PRO A 312 -39.51 -17.40 20.56
CA PRO A 312 -38.16 -17.58 20.06
C PRO A 312 -37.25 -18.11 21.18
N ASN A 313 -36.51 -19.18 20.90
CA ASN A 313 -35.67 -19.85 21.88
C ASN A 313 -34.51 -18.93 22.33
N LEU A 314 -34.54 -18.45 23.58
CA LEU A 314 -33.52 -17.56 24.15
C LEU A 314 -32.09 -18.12 24.03
N TYR A 315 -31.93 -19.44 24.11
CA TYR A 315 -30.64 -20.10 23.92
C TYR A 315 -30.09 -19.86 22.52
N SER A 316 -30.96 -19.95 21.49
CA SER A 316 -30.55 -19.74 20.10
C SER A 316 -30.14 -18.29 19.84
N ILE A 317 -30.88 -17.33 20.41
CA ILE A 317 -30.57 -15.90 20.34
C ILE A 317 -29.22 -15.61 20.99
N GLY A 318 -28.96 -16.19 22.16
CA GLY A 318 -27.68 -16.03 22.87
C GLY A 318 -26.48 -16.50 22.04
N ILE A 319 -26.58 -17.67 21.41
CA ILE A 319 -25.50 -18.19 20.55
C ILE A 319 -25.29 -17.29 19.33
N ILE A 320 -26.37 -16.90 18.63
CA ILE A 320 -26.30 -16.03 17.45
C ILE A 320 -25.62 -14.71 17.81
N PHE A 321 -26.02 -14.10 18.93
CA PHE A 321 -25.42 -12.87 19.43
C PHE A 321 -23.92 -13.03 19.68
N ILE A 322 -23.50 -14.11 20.37
CA ILE A 322 -22.09 -14.40 20.67
C ILE A 322 -21.27 -14.60 19.38
N VAL A 323 -21.80 -15.33 18.40
CA VAL A 323 -21.11 -15.57 17.13
C VAL A 323 -20.91 -14.28 16.35
N LEU A 324 -21.94 -13.43 16.28
CA LEU A 324 -21.88 -12.17 15.53
C LEU A 324 -20.98 -11.13 16.20
N ILE A 325 -21.10 -10.93 17.52
CA ILE A 325 -20.24 -9.99 18.25
C ILE A 325 -18.76 -10.42 18.20
N SER A 326 -18.50 -11.73 18.25
CA SER A 326 -17.15 -12.27 18.07
C SER A 326 -16.63 -12.02 16.66
N SER A 327 -17.47 -12.21 15.64
CA SER A 327 -17.11 -11.96 14.24
C SER A 327 -16.81 -10.49 13.96
N ILE A 328 -17.58 -9.57 14.53
CA ILE A 328 -17.31 -8.12 14.48
C ILE A 328 -16.00 -7.80 15.19
N SER A 329 -15.77 -8.35 16.37
CA SER A 329 -14.53 -8.13 17.15
C SER A 329 -13.29 -8.59 16.39
N ILE A 330 -13.34 -9.78 15.78
CA ILE A 330 -12.26 -10.34 14.96
C ILE A 330 -12.00 -9.44 13.75
N THR A 331 -13.05 -9.03 13.04
CA THR A 331 -12.95 -8.16 11.86
C THR A 331 -12.31 -6.82 12.23
N SER A 332 -12.82 -6.17 13.27
CA SER A 332 -12.31 -4.88 13.78
C SER A 332 -10.84 -5.00 14.21
N TYR A 333 -10.45 -6.09 14.88
CA TYR A 333 -9.06 -6.34 15.23
C TYR A 333 -8.15 -6.41 14.00
N TYR A 334 -8.51 -7.21 12.99
CA TYR A 334 -7.69 -7.36 11.78
C TYR A 334 -7.66 -6.09 10.94
N PHE A 335 -8.77 -5.37 10.82
CA PHE A 335 -8.84 -4.08 10.14
C PHE A 335 -7.93 -3.03 10.81
N LEU A 336 -7.95 -2.94 12.14
CA LEU A 336 -7.05 -2.02 12.87
C LEU A 336 -5.58 -2.46 12.80
N LYS A 337 -5.33 -3.77 12.67
CA LYS A 337 -3.99 -4.32 12.47
C LYS A 337 -3.44 -4.00 11.08
N LEU A 338 -4.28 -3.97 10.03
CA LEU A 338 -3.88 -3.58 8.66
C LEU A 338 -3.30 -2.16 8.62
N ILE A 339 -3.93 -1.22 9.33
CA ILE A 339 -3.55 0.19 9.31
C ILE A 339 -2.48 0.57 10.33
N TYR A 340 -1.90 -0.42 11.03
CA TYR A 340 -0.92 -0.23 12.10
C TYR A 340 -1.39 0.77 13.17
N ASN A 341 -2.67 0.73 13.55
CA ASN A 341 -3.17 1.60 14.61
C ASN A 341 -2.69 1.10 15.98
N ILE A 342 -2.10 1.99 16.78
CA ILE A 342 -1.51 1.68 18.09
C ILE A 342 -2.62 1.44 19.13
N ARG A 343 -3.70 2.23 19.09
CA ARG A 343 -4.81 2.17 20.06
C ARG A 343 -5.98 1.38 19.48
N LYS A 344 -5.87 0.05 19.41
CA LYS A 344 -6.91 -0.80 18.78
C LYS A 344 -8.14 -0.98 19.66
N PHE A 345 -7.92 -1.19 20.95
CA PHE A 345 -8.95 -1.51 21.94
C PHE A 345 -10.18 -0.57 21.95
N PRO A 346 -10.04 0.77 21.99
CA PRO A 346 -11.21 1.66 22.04
C PRO A 346 -12.10 1.57 20.79
N PHE A 347 -11.51 1.35 19.61
CA PHE A 347 -12.30 1.20 18.38
C PHE A 347 -13.07 -0.13 18.35
N ILE A 348 -12.47 -1.21 18.86
CA ILE A 348 -13.15 -2.51 18.97
C ILE A 348 -14.31 -2.41 19.96
N LEU A 349 -14.09 -1.79 21.12
CA LEU A 349 -15.17 -1.56 22.10
C LEU A 349 -16.30 -0.72 21.52
N GLY A 350 -15.99 0.40 20.87
CA GLY A 350 -17.01 1.25 20.24
C GLY A 350 -17.82 0.49 19.18
N SER A 351 -17.14 -0.27 18.33
CA SER A 351 -17.77 -1.13 17.31
C SER A 351 -18.74 -2.15 17.94
N ASN A 352 -18.33 -2.82 19.01
CA ASN A 352 -19.17 -3.77 19.72
C ASN A 352 -20.36 -3.09 20.42
N LEU A 353 -20.18 -1.92 21.04
CA LEU A 353 -21.27 -1.16 21.66
C LEU A 353 -22.33 -0.75 20.64
N ILE A 354 -21.90 -0.28 19.45
CA ILE A 354 -22.81 0.05 18.35
C ILE A 354 -23.62 -1.18 17.93
N PHE A 355 -22.96 -2.34 17.78
CA PHE A 355 -23.66 -3.60 17.47
C PHE A 355 -24.71 -3.94 18.53
N ILE A 356 -24.35 -3.92 19.81
CA ILE A 356 -25.25 -4.25 20.92
C ILE A 356 -26.48 -3.34 20.91
N LEU A 357 -26.27 -2.03 20.79
CA LEU A 357 -27.36 -1.06 20.76
C LEU A 357 -28.32 -1.30 19.60
N ILE A 358 -27.79 -1.48 18.38
CA ILE A 358 -28.61 -1.63 17.17
C ILE A 358 -29.33 -2.97 17.16
N PHE A 359 -28.66 -4.03 17.62
CA PHE A 359 -29.26 -5.34 17.80
C PHE A 359 -30.45 -5.26 18.76
N LEU A 360 -30.27 -4.67 19.95
CA LEU A 360 -31.33 -4.55 20.95
C LEU A 360 -32.50 -3.70 20.45
N ILE A 361 -32.22 -2.55 19.82
CA ILE A 361 -33.27 -1.68 19.24
C ILE A 361 -34.08 -2.45 18.20
N SER A 362 -33.41 -3.14 17.27
CA SER A 362 -34.07 -3.89 16.20
C SER A 362 -34.88 -5.07 16.77
N PHE A 363 -34.31 -5.80 17.72
CA PHE A 363 -34.94 -6.93 18.39
C PHE A 363 -36.19 -6.51 19.19
N ILE A 364 -36.11 -5.44 19.98
CA ILE A 364 -37.26 -4.90 20.75
C ILE A 364 -38.35 -4.39 19.83
N ASN A 365 -37.99 -3.64 18.77
CA ASN A 365 -38.99 -3.13 17.82
C ASN A 365 -39.77 -4.26 17.16
N ILE A 366 -39.11 -5.39 16.88
CA ILE A 366 -39.75 -6.54 16.25
C ILE A 366 -40.63 -7.30 17.23
N ILE A 367 -40.16 -7.49 18.47
CA ILE A 367 -40.99 -8.07 19.54
C ILE A 367 -42.22 -7.21 19.82
N ASN A 368 -42.11 -5.88 19.73
CA ASN A 368 -43.25 -4.98 19.92
C ASN A 368 -44.18 -4.90 18.69
N PHE A 369 -43.67 -5.20 17.50
CA PHE A 369 -44.44 -5.19 16.26
C PHE A 369 -45.25 -6.47 16.08
N ILE A 370 -44.68 -7.61 16.48
CA ILE A 370 -45.36 -8.92 16.53
C ILE A 370 -46.32 -8.94 17.71
#